data_AF-A0A2V1AMC0-F1
#
_entry.id   AF-A0A2V1AMC0-F1
#
_cell.length_a   1.000
_cell.length_b   1.000
_cell.length_c   1.000
_cell.angle_alpha   90.00
_cell.angle_beta   90.00
_cell.angle_gamma   90.00
#
_symmetry.space_group_name_H-M   'P 1'
#
loop_
_entity.id
_entity.type
_entity.pdbx_description
1 polymer ?
#
loop_
_entity_poly.entity_id
_entity_poly.type
_entity_poly.pdbx_seq_one_letter_code
_entity_poly.pdbx_strand_id
1 'polypeptide(L)'
;MTRPSNVLSSTLDLLRVIGGLILANALLSWWFTSSPTWGYDGRWVDYRYLKFRAFESPVRLTLDELSLYNGTSPELPIYVAINGTVYDVTSSPRFYGPGGTYHAFSGRDSARAFVTGCYDKEDELTHDLRGLDKDEIEDQLGGWIRFFGNNRRYWVAGTVDLPEPTGEIPSPCEHQRYPGHA
;
A
#
# COMPACT_ATOMS: atom_id res chain seq x y z
N MET A 1 -29.61 -15.91 50.82
CA MET A 1 -29.27 -14.59 50.25
C MET A 1 -28.08 -14.75 49.31
N THR A 2 -28.34 -14.97 48.03
CA THR A 2 -27.29 -14.98 47.00
C THR A 2 -26.97 -13.54 46.63
N ARG A 3 -25.78 -13.06 47.02
CA ARG A 3 -25.25 -11.75 46.66
C ARG A 3 -25.21 -11.67 45.12
N PRO A 4 -25.81 -10.67 44.47
CA PRO A 4 -25.70 -10.54 43.02
C PRO A 4 -24.20 -10.41 42.70
N SER A 5 -23.70 -11.29 41.85
CA SER A 5 -22.31 -11.24 41.39
C SER A 5 -22.11 -9.91 40.66
N ASN A 6 -21.22 -9.07 41.19
CA ASN A 6 -20.84 -7.79 40.60
C ASN A 6 -19.96 -8.01 39.36
N VAL A 7 -20.50 -8.68 38.33
CA VAL A 7 -19.79 -8.95 37.07
C VAL A 7 -19.28 -7.65 36.45
N LEU A 8 -20.06 -6.56 36.57
CA LEU A 8 -19.68 -5.20 36.17
C LEU A 8 -18.47 -4.61 36.91
N SER A 9 -18.25 -4.95 38.19
CA SER A 9 -17.05 -4.53 38.92
C SER A 9 -15.84 -5.30 38.44
N SER A 10 -16.00 -6.61 38.25
CA SER A 10 -14.92 -7.49 37.80
C SER A 10 -14.45 -7.17 36.37
N THR A 11 -15.37 -6.78 35.47
CA THR A 11 -15.00 -6.38 34.11
C THR A 11 -14.30 -5.03 34.09
N LEU A 12 -14.77 -4.06 34.87
CA LEU A 12 -14.13 -2.75 34.97
C LEU A 12 -12.72 -2.84 35.58
N ASP A 13 -12.54 -3.67 36.61
CA ASP A 13 -11.23 -3.88 37.23
C ASP A 13 -10.26 -4.60 36.28
N LEU A 14 -10.75 -5.57 35.50
CA LEU A 14 -9.95 -6.21 34.45
C LEU A 14 -9.53 -5.20 33.37
N LEU A 15 -10.44 -4.35 32.88
CA LEU A 15 -10.12 -3.31 31.89
C LEU A 15 -9.10 -2.30 32.42
N ARG A 16 -9.21 -1.92 33.70
CA ARG A 16 -8.23 -1.03 34.36
C ARG A 16 -6.85 -1.66 34.43
N VAL A 17 -6.75 -2.93 34.83
CA VAL A 17 -5.47 -3.65 34.90
C VAL A 17 -4.85 -3.79 33.51
N ILE A 18 -5.62 -4.22 32.51
CA ILE A 18 -5.15 -4.35 31.12
C ILE A 18 -4.70 -2.97 30.59
N GLY A 19 -5.50 -1.94 30.79
CA GLY A 19 -5.16 -0.57 30.39
C GLY A 19 -3.87 -0.06 31.06
N GLY A 20 -3.71 -0.34 32.36
CA GLY A 20 -2.48 -0.02 33.10
C GLY A 20 -1.25 -0.74 32.56
N LEU A 21 -1.36 -2.03 32.23
CA LEU A 21 -0.28 -2.82 31.64
C LEU A 21 0.09 -2.32 30.23
N ILE A 22 -0.90 -1.97 29.41
CA ILE A 22 -0.66 -1.39 28.07
C ILE A 22 0.04 -0.03 28.20
N LEU A 23 -0.42 0.84 29.10
CA LEU A 23 0.20 2.14 29.35
C LEU A 23 1.64 1.98 29.85
N ALA A 24 1.88 1.08 30.82
CA ALA A 24 3.21 0.78 31.31
C ALA A 24 4.13 0.23 30.21
N ASN A 25 3.63 -0.65 29.34
CA ASN A 25 4.38 -1.16 28.19
C ASN A 25 4.72 -0.05 27.18
N ALA A 26 3.77 0.85 26.89
CA ALA A 26 4.00 1.97 25.98
C ALA A 26 5.01 2.98 26.54
N LEU A 27 4.96 3.27 27.85
CA LEU A 27 5.95 4.14 28.52
C LEU A 27 7.33 3.48 28.55
N LEU A 28 7.39 2.18 28.81
CA LEU A 28 8.64 1.41 28.77
C LEU A 28 9.25 1.41 27.37
N SER A 29 8.41 1.19 26.35
CA SER A 29 8.82 1.30 24.96
C SER A 29 9.34 2.71 24.64
N TRP A 30 8.61 3.76 25.02
CA TRP A 30 9.00 5.14 24.75
C TRP A 30 10.35 5.49 25.38
N TRP A 31 10.66 4.97 26.56
CA TRP A 31 11.97 5.13 27.21
C TRP A 31 13.13 4.55 26.39
N PHE A 32 12.95 3.41 25.74
CA PHE A 32 14.02 2.73 25.00
C PHE A 32 14.08 3.06 23.51
N THR A 33 12.92 3.27 22.87
CA THR A 33 12.81 3.38 21.41
C THR A 33 12.21 4.70 20.95
N SER A 34 11.96 5.64 21.87
CA SER A 34 11.28 6.93 21.60
C SER A 34 9.96 6.76 20.82
N SER A 35 9.34 5.59 20.94
CA SER A 35 8.10 5.21 20.27
C SER A 35 7.27 4.33 21.22
N PRO A 36 5.94 4.39 21.17
CA PRO A 36 5.08 3.62 22.06
C PRO A 36 4.91 2.14 21.65
N THR A 37 5.47 1.74 20.50
CA THR A 37 5.20 0.47 19.81
C THR A 37 6.46 -0.36 19.56
N TRP A 38 7.50 -0.17 20.37
CA TRP A 38 8.82 -0.80 20.25
C TRP A 38 9.47 -0.56 18.87
N GLY A 39 9.29 0.64 18.33
CA GLY A 39 9.75 1.00 16.98
C GLY A 39 8.94 0.40 15.85
N TYR A 40 7.82 -0.27 16.13
CA TYR A 40 6.93 -0.78 15.09
C TYR A 40 6.18 0.37 14.39
N ASP A 41 6.34 0.44 13.07
CA ASP A 41 5.82 1.48 12.17
C ASP A 41 4.97 0.89 11.03
N GLY A 42 4.45 -0.33 11.21
CA GLY A 42 3.64 -1.02 10.20
C GLY A 42 2.15 -0.66 10.24
N ARG A 43 1.39 -1.18 9.27
CA ARG A 43 -0.02 -0.89 9.01
C ARG A 43 -0.94 -1.15 10.21
N TRP A 44 -0.59 -2.08 11.11
CA TRP A 44 -1.42 -2.38 12.29
C TRP A 44 -1.47 -1.27 13.35
N VAL A 45 -0.54 -0.30 13.29
CA VAL A 45 -0.58 0.90 14.13
C VAL A 45 -1.00 2.14 13.33
N ASP A 46 -1.25 1.98 12.03
CA ASP A 46 -1.75 3.03 11.17
C ASP A 46 -3.28 3.11 11.28
N TYR A 47 -3.79 4.25 11.73
CA TYR A 47 -5.24 4.44 11.90
C TYR A 47 -5.99 4.29 10.57
N ARG A 48 -5.36 4.61 9.43
CA ARG A 48 -5.98 4.53 8.09
C ARG A 48 -6.26 3.07 7.74
N TYR A 49 -5.30 2.18 7.98
CA TYR A 49 -5.49 0.75 7.76
C TYR A 49 -6.54 0.16 8.70
N LEU A 50 -6.53 0.54 9.98
CA LEU A 50 -7.54 0.07 10.94
C LEU A 50 -8.95 0.53 10.56
N LYS A 51 -9.09 1.80 10.15
CA LYS A 51 -10.34 2.36 9.63
C LYS A 51 -10.79 1.61 8.37
N PHE A 52 -9.87 1.41 7.42
CA PHE A 52 -10.14 0.67 6.19
C PHE A 52 -10.66 -0.73 6.50
N ARG A 53 -9.98 -1.47 7.38
CA ARG A 53 -10.36 -2.83 7.79
C ARG A 53 -11.69 -2.93 8.55
N ALA A 54 -12.05 -1.88 9.29
CA ALA A 54 -13.23 -1.90 10.16
C ALA A 54 -14.50 -1.38 9.46
N PHE A 55 -14.36 -0.38 8.59
CA PHE A 55 -15.50 0.41 8.10
C PHE A 55 -15.52 0.64 6.59
N GLU A 56 -14.42 0.45 5.89
CA GLU A 56 -14.35 0.75 4.45
C GLU A 56 -14.37 -0.54 3.63
N SER A 57 -14.90 -0.44 2.41
CA SER A 57 -14.88 -1.53 1.44
C SER A 57 -13.76 -1.29 0.43
N PRO A 58 -13.19 -2.37 -0.16
CA PRO A 58 -12.22 -2.19 -1.23
C PRO A 58 -12.80 -1.37 -2.38
N VAL A 59 -12.02 -0.41 -2.87
CA VAL A 59 -12.46 0.46 -3.97
C VAL A 59 -12.47 -0.30 -5.30
N ARG A 60 -13.37 0.10 -6.20
CA ARG A 60 -13.35 -0.29 -7.60
C ARG A 60 -13.31 0.99 -8.42
N LEU A 61 -12.20 1.22 -9.12
CA LEU A 61 -11.93 2.47 -9.81
C LEU A 61 -11.79 2.25 -11.30
N THR A 62 -12.10 3.26 -12.08
CA THR A 62 -11.61 3.42 -13.46
C THR A 62 -10.21 4.03 -13.47
N LEU A 63 -9.51 4.01 -14.60
CA LEU A 63 -8.21 4.68 -14.74
C LEU A 63 -8.31 6.19 -14.47
N ASP A 64 -9.39 6.82 -14.92
CA ASP A 64 -9.63 8.26 -14.70
C ASP A 64 -9.85 8.57 -13.22
N GLU A 65 -10.63 7.75 -12.50
CA GLU A 65 -10.82 7.90 -11.06
C GLU A 65 -9.53 7.63 -10.28
N LEU A 66 -8.75 6.62 -10.70
CA LEU A 66 -7.45 6.31 -10.09
C LEU A 66 -6.49 7.51 -10.20
N SER A 67 -6.52 8.25 -11.31
CA SER A 67 -5.65 9.42 -11.54
C SER A 67 -5.76 10.52 -10.48
N LEU A 68 -6.90 10.58 -9.78
CA LEU A 68 -7.13 11.53 -8.69
C LEU A 68 -6.29 11.22 -7.43
N TYR A 69 -5.88 9.96 -7.25
CA TYR A 69 -5.13 9.47 -6.09
C TYR A 69 -3.60 9.58 -6.28
N ASN A 70 -3.16 10.64 -6.95
CA ASN A 70 -1.75 10.90 -7.25
C ASN A 70 -0.98 11.58 -6.09
N GLY A 71 -1.66 11.88 -4.98
CA GLY A 71 -1.08 12.50 -3.80
C GLY A 71 -0.95 14.03 -3.85
N THR A 72 -1.49 14.69 -4.88
CA THR A 72 -1.57 16.17 -4.92
C THR A 72 -2.62 16.72 -3.95
N SER A 73 -3.71 15.98 -3.72
CA SER A 73 -4.73 16.32 -2.74
C SER A 73 -4.40 15.69 -1.38
N PRO A 74 -4.32 16.48 -0.29
CA PRO A 74 -4.09 15.94 1.05
C PRO A 74 -5.31 15.20 1.63
N GLU A 75 -6.48 15.36 1.01
CA GLU A 75 -7.72 14.69 1.45
C GLU A 75 -7.85 13.28 0.90
N LEU A 76 -7.09 12.96 -0.16
CA LEU A 76 -7.11 11.65 -0.80
C LEU A 76 -5.89 10.83 -0.41
N PRO A 77 -6.04 9.50 -0.28
CA PRO A 77 -4.89 8.61 -0.17
C PRO A 77 -4.07 8.62 -1.46
N ILE A 78 -2.84 8.11 -1.37
CA ILE A 78 -1.95 7.93 -2.52
C ILE A 78 -2.05 6.48 -2.94
N TYR A 79 -2.46 6.25 -4.19
CA TYR A 79 -2.61 4.91 -4.74
C TYR A 79 -1.61 4.63 -5.84
N VAL A 80 -1.14 3.38 -5.90
CA VAL A 80 -0.39 2.83 -7.04
C VAL A 80 -1.10 1.56 -7.45
N ALA A 81 -1.37 1.41 -8.74
CA ALA A 81 -1.95 0.17 -9.27
C ALA A 81 -0.91 -0.63 -10.05
N ILE A 82 -1.01 -1.95 -9.92
CA ILE A 82 -0.20 -2.90 -10.67
C ILE A 82 -1.13 -4.01 -11.15
N ASN A 83 -1.30 -4.09 -12.46
CA ASN A 83 -2.06 -5.15 -13.12
C ASN A 83 -3.46 -5.31 -12.52
N GLY A 84 -4.17 -4.19 -12.36
CA GLY A 84 -5.54 -4.14 -11.86
C GLY A 84 -5.66 -4.12 -10.33
N THR A 85 -4.57 -4.35 -9.58
CA THR A 85 -4.60 -4.32 -8.10
C THR A 85 -4.15 -2.98 -7.58
N VAL A 86 -4.96 -2.33 -6.75
CA VAL A 86 -4.67 -1.00 -6.18
C VAL A 86 -4.09 -1.16 -4.78
N TYR A 87 -2.93 -0.52 -4.55
CA TYR A 87 -2.25 -0.50 -3.25
C TYR A 87 -2.28 0.91 -2.65
N ASP A 88 -2.60 0.99 -1.36
CA ASP A 88 -2.44 2.21 -0.57
C ASP A 88 -0.98 2.38 -0.16
N VAL A 89 -0.36 3.44 -0.66
CA VAL A 89 1.03 3.82 -0.38
C VAL A 89 1.12 5.16 0.36
N THR A 90 0.01 5.63 0.95
CA THR A 90 -0.11 6.92 1.67
C THR A 90 0.81 6.99 2.90
N SER A 91 1.33 5.86 3.38
CA SER A 91 2.34 5.80 4.45
C SER A 91 3.75 6.20 3.99
N SER A 92 3.96 6.37 2.68
CA SER A 92 5.24 6.69 2.04
C SER A 92 5.18 7.92 1.11
N PRO A 93 4.66 9.08 1.56
CA PRO A 93 4.48 10.27 0.71
C PRO A 93 5.81 10.86 0.23
N ARG A 94 6.92 10.60 0.92
CA ARG A 94 8.27 10.99 0.46
C ARG A 94 8.63 10.38 -0.90
N PHE A 95 8.08 9.20 -1.21
CA PHE A 95 8.40 8.47 -2.43
C PHE A 95 7.32 8.67 -3.50
N TYR A 96 6.04 8.57 -3.11
CA TYR A 96 4.91 8.57 -4.04
C TYR A 96 4.17 9.92 -4.09
N GLY A 97 4.32 10.77 -3.08
CA GLY A 97 3.74 12.11 -3.09
C GLY A 97 4.46 13.05 -4.08
N PRO A 98 3.91 14.25 -4.32
CA PRO A 98 4.49 15.24 -5.23
C PRO A 98 5.96 15.52 -4.92
N GLY A 99 6.82 15.42 -5.93
CA GLY A 99 8.27 15.59 -5.80
C GLY A 99 9.04 14.35 -5.30
N GLY A 100 8.34 13.25 -5.00
CA GLY A 100 8.95 11.96 -4.68
C GLY A 100 9.51 11.24 -5.91
N THR A 101 10.52 10.39 -5.71
CA THR A 101 11.21 9.66 -6.79
C THR A 101 10.33 8.67 -7.53
N TYR A 102 9.22 8.24 -6.93
CA TYR A 102 8.26 7.28 -7.47
C TYR A 102 6.88 7.92 -7.68
N HIS A 103 6.81 9.26 -7.72
CA HIS A 103 5.55 9.98 -7.90
C HIS A 103 4.86 9.63 -9.22
N ALA A 104 5.63 9.33 -10.27
CA ALA A 104 5.11 9.00 -11.59
C ALA A 104 4.12 7.82 -11.61
N PHE A 105 4.21 6.89 -10.65
CA PHE A 105 3.27 5.75 -10.52
C PHE A 105 1.98 6.09 -9.79
N SER A 106 1.93 7.24 -9.12
CA SER A 106 0.83 7.57 -8.22
C SER A 106 -0.40 7.95 -9.03
N GLY A 107 -1.52 7.33 -8.71
CA GLY A 107 -2.76 7.43 -9.46
C GLY A 107 -2.72 6.75 -10.83
N ARG A 108 -1.81 5.80 -11.06
CA ARG A 108 -1.71 5.07 -12.33
C ARG A 108 -1.60 3.57 -12.12
N ASP A 109 -2.05 2.81 -13.13
CA ASP A 109 -1.61 1.43 -13.31
C ASP A 109 -0.41 1.45 -14.27
N SER A 110 0.75 1.10 -13.75
CA SER A 110 2.01 1.13 -14.49
C SER A 110 2.64 -0.25 -14.59
N ALA A 111 1.81 -1.29 -14.73
CA ALA A 111 2.28 -2.68 -14.83
C ALA A 111 3.42 -2.85 -15.83
N ARG A 112 3.36 -2.17 -16.99
CA ARG A 112 4.40 -2.26 -18.02
C ARG A 112 5.75 -1.76 -17.49
N ALA A 113 5.79 -0.56 -16.91
CA ALA A 113 7.01 -0.01 -16.31
C ALA A 113 7.60 -0.92 -15.21
N PHE A 114 6.76 -1.61 -14.43
CA PHE A 114 7.23 -2.58 -13.44
C PHE A 114 7.92 -3.82 -14.04
N VAL A 115 7.51 -4.22 -15.25
CA VAL A 115 8.17 -5.30 -16.00
C VAL A 115 9.44 -4.79 -16.67
N THR A 116 9.36 -3.65 -17.36
CA THR A 116 10.46 -3.14 -18.20
C THR A 116 11.56 -2.42 -17.40
N GLY A 117 11.25 -1.99 -16.18
CA GLY A 117 12.16 -1.17 -15.35
C GLY A 117 12.27 0.28 -15.82
N CYS A 118 11.46 0.70 -16.81
CA CYS A 118 11.59 1.99 -17.47
C CYS A 118 10.60 3.00 -16.91
N TYR A 119 11.04 3.70 -15.85
CA TYR A 119 10.18 4.61 -15.09
C TYR A 119 10.23 6.06 -15.60
N ASP A 120 11.26 6.41 -16.37
CA ASP A 120 11.49 7.77 -16.88
C ASP A 120 10.70 8.07 -18.18
N LYS A 121 10.06 7.05 -18.75
CA LYS A 121 9.41 7.12 -20.06
C LYS A 121 7.88 7.08 -19.89
N GLU A 122 7.19 8.17 -20.23
CA GLU A 122 5.75 8.29 -19.97
C GLU A 122 4.89 7.26 -20.70
N ASP A 123 5.28 6.79 -21.89
CA ASP A 123 4.56 5.74 -22.62
C ASP A 123 4.71 4.35 -21.99
N GLU A 124 5.67 4.17 -21.08
CA GLU A 124 5.84 2.93 -20.29
C GLU A 124 4.97 2.94 -19.02
N LEU A 125 4.47 4.11 -18.57
CA LEU A 125 3.62 4.25 -17.38
C LEU A 125 2.16 3.88 -17.67
N THR A 126 1.97 2.66 -18.16
CA THR A 126 0.70 2.11 -18.64
C THR A 126 0.49 0.66 -18.17
N HIS A 127 -0.75 0.18 -18.25
CA HIS A 127 -1.10 -1.22 -18.05
C HIS A 127 -0.90 -2.08 -19.30
N ASP A 128 -0.49 -1.50 -20.43
CA ASP A 128 -0.29 -2.21 -21.69
C ASP A 128 0.95 -3.12 -21.68
N LEU A 129 0.73 -4.43 -21.52
CA LEU A 129 1.77 -5.44 -21.53
C LEU A 129 2.04 -6.04 -22.92
N ARG A 130 1.39 -5.54 -23.98
CA ARG A 130 1.61 -6.06 -25.34
C ARG A 130 3.07 -5.83 -25.77
N GLY A 131 3.60 -6.81 -26.51
CA GLY A 131 4.98 -6.78 -27.02
C GLY A 131 6.06 -7.12 -26.01
N LEU A 132 5.72 -7.41 -24.75
CA LEU A 132 6.65 -7.94 -23.76
C LEU A 132 6.63 -9.48 -23.74
N ASP A 133 7.71 -10.07 -23.25
CA ASP A 133 7.81 -11.51 -23.07
C ASP A 133 6.90 -11.98 -21.92
N LYS A 134 6.23 -13.13 -22.11
CA LYS A 134 5.24 -13.62 -21.14
C LYS A 134 5.89 -14.12 -19.86
N ASP A 135 7.02 -14.80 -19.95
CA ASP A 135 7.70 -15.34 -18.78
C ASP A 135 8.28 -14.18 -17.95
N GLU A 136 8.77 -13.14 -18.62
CA GLU A 136 9.22 -11.90 -17.98
C GLU A 136 8.08 -11.15 -17.27
N ILE A 137 6.91 -11.02 -17.91
CA ILE A 137 5.72 -10.44 -17.27
C ILE A 137 5.38 -11.19 -15.99
N GLU A 138 5.31 -12.52 -16.04
CA GLU A 138 4.93 -13.35 -14.89
C GLU A 138 5.93 -13.23 -13.73
N ASP A 139 7.22 -13.28 -14.03
CA ASP A 139 8.29 -13.16 -13.03
C ASP A 139 8.29 -11.78 -12.37
N GLN A 140 8.34 -10.72 -13.18
CA GLN A 140 8.47 -9.35 -12.66
C GLN A 140 7.21 -8.89 -11.93
N LEU A 141 6.03 -9.05 -12.53
CA LEU A 141 4.78 -8.66 -11.85
C LEU A 141 4.53 -9.49 -10.60
N GLY A 142 4.84 -10.79 -10.62
CA GLY A 142 4.74 -11.66 -9.46
C GLY A 142 5.61 -11.17 -8.29
N GLY A 143 6.84 -10.72 -8.59
CA GLY A 143 7.74 -10.10 -7.62
C GLY A 143 7.17 -8.82 -7.01
N TRP A 144 6.70 -7.89 -7.84
CA TRP A 144 6.15 -6.61 -7.38
C TRP A 144 4.84 -6.77 -6.60
N ILE A 145 3.92 -7.61 -7.08
CA ILE A 145 2.67 -7.93 -6.37
C ILE A 145 2.98 -8.50 -4.98
N ARG A 146 3.97 -9.40 -4.88
CA ARG A 146 4.42 -9.95 -3.60
C ARG A 146 5.02 -8.86 -2.70
N PHE A 147 5.85 -7.98 -3.26
CA PHE A 147 6.46 -6.87 -2.51
C PHE A 147 5.39 -5.96 -1.90
N PHE A 148 4.44 -5.46 -2.71
CA PHE A 148 3.41 -4.55 -2.23
C PHE A 148 2.41 -5.24 -1.28
N GLY A 149 2.00 -6.48 -1.59
CA GLY A 149 1.09 -7.24 -0.74
C GLY A 149 1.66 -7.59 0.64
N ASN A 150 2.96 -7.91 0.70
CA ASN A 150 3.65 -8.26 1.95
C ASN A 150 4.30 -7.07 2.64
N ASN A 151 4.21 -5.86 2.06
CA ASN A 151 4.80 -4.68 2.66
C ASN A 151 4.17 -4.41 4.03
N ARG A 152 5.01 -4.09 5.02
CA ARG A 152 4.55 -3.83 6.39
C ARG A 152 3.71 -2.56 6.49
N ARG A 153 3.88 -1.58 5.59
CA ARG A 153 3.23 -0.28 5.62
C ARG A 153 2.16 -0.07 4.53
N TYR A 154 2.13 -0.92 3.51
CA TYR A 154 1.12 -0.86 2.43
C TYR A 154 0.07 -1.94 2.61
N TRP A 155 -1.06 -1.77 1.91
CA TRP A 155 -2.12 -2.76 1.84
C TRP A 155 -2.88 -2.64 0.53
N VAL A 156 -3.59 -3.71 0.15
CA VAL A 156 -4.50 -3.69 -0.99
C VAL A 156 -5.72 -2.85 -0.63
N ALA A 157 -5.93 -1.76 -1.37
CA ALA A 157 -7.05 -0.84 -1.20
C ALA A 157 -8.25 -1.22 -2.08
N GLY A 158 -8.01 -1.94 -3.19
CA GLY A 158 -9.06 -2.26 -4.14
C GLY A 158 -8.54 -2.74 -5.48
N THR A 159 -9.35 -2.52 -6.52
CA THR A 159 -9.04 -2.88 -7.90
C THR A 159 -9.30 -1.71 -8.85
N VAL A 160 -8.61 -1.69 -9.97
CA VAL A 160 -8.88 -0.81 -11.10
C VAL A 160 -9.36 -1.62 -12.29
N ASP A 161 -10.46 -1.18 -12.91
CA ASP A 161 -11.00 -1.79 -14.11
C ASP A 161 -10.12 -1.36 -15.30
N LEU A 162 -9.36 -2.30 -15.86
CA LEU A 162 -8.44 -2.06 -16.97
C LEU A 162 -9.13 -2.29 -18.31
N PRO A 163 -9.35 -1.24 -19.13
CA PRO A 163 -9.85 -1.43 -20.50
C PRO A 163 -8.76 -2.07 -21.37
N GLU A 164 -9.18 -2.74 -22.45
CA GLU A 164 -8.24 -3.26 -23.45
C GLU A 164 -7.32 -2.12 -23.95
N PRO A 165 -5.99 -2.31 -23.95
CA PRO A 165 -5.08 -1.28 -24.42
C PRO A 165 -5.38 -0.87 -25.86
N THR A 166 -5.61 0.42 -26.06
CA THR A 166 -5.83 1.01 -27.39
C THR A 166 -4.59 1.81 -27.82
N GLY A 167 -4.37 1.90 -29.14
CA GLY A 167 -3.23 2.64 -29.70
C GLY A 167 -1.99 1.79 -29.97
N GLU A 168 -0.91 2.48 -30.31
CA GLU A 168 0.38 1.90 -30.66
C GLU A 168 1.06 1.25 -29.45
N ILE A 169 1.72 0.12 -29.69
CA ILE A 169 2.48 -0.57 -28.64
C ILE A 169 3.65 0.34 -28.24
N PRO A 170 3.86 0.61 -26.94
CA PRO A 170 4.98 1.44 -26.50
C PRO A 170 6.31 0.89 -27.04
N SER A 171 7.16 1.80 -27.52
CA SER A 171 8.44 1.41 -28.10
C SER A 171 9.35 0.81 -27.03
N PRO A 172 10.08 -0.28 -27.31
CA PRO A 172 10.99 -0.88 -26.33
C PRO A 172 11.95 0.15 -25.77
N CYS A 173 12.03 0.24 -24.46
CA CYS A 173 13.06 1.01 -23.77
C CYS A 173 14.34 0.18 -23.63
N GLU A 174 15.48 0.84 -23.38
CA GLU A 174 16.71 0.15 -23.00
C GLU A 174 16.53 -0.44 -21.60
N HIS A 175 16.08 -1.68 -21.57
CA HIS A 175 15.75 -2.42 -20.36
C HIS A 175 16.97 -2.49 -19.43
N GLN A 176 16.93 -1.77 -18.30
CA GLN A 176 17.90 -1.94 -17.23
C GLN A 176 17.50 -3.18 -16.43
N ARG A 177 17.92 -4.38 -16.90
CA ARG A 177 17.90 -5.58 -16.04
C ARG A 177 18.69 -5.22 -14.80
N TYR A 178 18.11 -5.38 -13.62
CA TYR A 178 18.90 -5.39 -12.39
C TYR A 178 20.03 -6.40 -12.61
N PRO A 179 21.31 -6.01 -12.45
CA PRO A 179 22.43 -6.91 -12.70
C PRO A 179 22.38 -8.03 -11.67
N GLY A 180 21.92 -9.22 -12.08
CA GLY A 180 21.75 -10.33 -11.14
C GLY A 180 21.18 -11.63 -11.70
N HIS A 181 20.57 -11.64 -12.89
CA HIS A 181 20.05 -12.88 -13.50
C HIS A 181 20.54 -13.04 -14.94
N ALA A 182 21.66 -13.77 -15.06
CA ALA A 182 22.12 -14.47 -16.24
C ALA A 182 22.40 -15.93 -15.85
#